data_AF-A0A7L4RQD9-F1
#
_entry.id   AF-A0A7L4RQD9-F1
#
_cell.length_a   1.000
_cell.length_b   1.000
_cell.length_c   1.000
_cell.angle_alpha   90.00
_cell.angle_beta   90.00
_cell.angle_gamma   90.00
#
_symmetry.space_group_name_H-M   'P 1'
#
loop_
_entity.id
_entity.type
_entity.pdbx_description
1 polymer ?
#
loop_
_entity_poly.entity_id
_entity_poly.type
_entity_poly.pdbx_seq_one_letter_code
_entity_poly.pdbx_strand_id
1 'polypeptide(L)'
;MIEIRITITAALPYANGPLHLGHIRSTYLPADIYARYQKLAGNDAVYICASDEHGTPIVAAAEKEKKEPEEFVKYYHDRDKSEFEKLGFTMDIFHRTSSKENREMAQHF
;
A
#
# COMPACT_ATOMS: atom_id res chain seq x y z
N MET A 1 29.61 -7.63 11.18
CA MET A 1 29.13 -7.09 9.89
C MET A 1 28.47 -5.74 10.19
N ILE A 2 28.58 -4.75 9.31
CA ILE A 2 27.88 -3.46 9.50
C ILE A 2 26.39 -3.69 9.19
N GLU A 3 25.52 -3.39 10.13
CA GLU A 3 24.06 -3.44 9.96
C GLU A 3 23.62 -2.22 9.15
N ILE A 4 23.03 -2.44 7.97
CA ILE A 4 22.50 -1.37 7.12
C ILE A 4 21.00 -1.27 7.37
N ARG A 5 20.50 -0.06 7.61
CA ARG A 5 19.06 0.23 7.76
C ARG A 5 18.46 0.65 6.43
N ILE A 6 17.39 0.00 6.01
CA ILE A 6 16.81 0.17 4.68
C ILE A 6 15.29 0.32 4.77
N THR A 7 14.78 1.43 4.26
CA THR A 7 13.34 1.62 4.06
C THR A 7 13.00 1.35 2.60
N ILE A 8 12.12 0.38 2.38
CA ILE A 8 11.62 -0.01 1.07
C ILE A 8 10.18 0.45 0.98
N THR A 9 9.84 1.15 -0.09
CA THR A 9 8.47 1.54 -0.40
C THR A 9 8.07 1.05 -1.78
N ALA A 10 6.76 0.90 -1.98
CA ALA A 10 6.15 0.67 -3.26
C ALA A 10 5.16 1.79 -3.56
N ALA A 11 4.90 2.05 -4.85
CA ALA A 11 3.84 2.97 -5.23
C ALA A 11 2.52 2.54 -4.58
N LEU A 12 1.77 3.51 -4.07
CA LEU A 12 0.54 3.26 -3.33
C LEU A 12 -0.55 2.76 -4.30
N PRO A 13 -1.21 1.61 -4.06
CA PRO A 13 -2.36 1.20 -4.84
C PRO A 13 -3.50 2.21 -4.71
N TYR A 14 -4.01 2.69 -5.84
CA TYR A 14 -5.14 3.61 -5.86
C TYR A 14 -6.45 2.88 -5.54
N ALA A 15 -7.15 3.29 -4.48
CA ALA A 15 -8.31 2.62 -3.91
C ALA A 15 -9.61 2.86 -4.72
N ASN A 16 -9.55 2.63 -6.03
CA ASN A 16 -10.64 2.89 -6.97
C ASN A 16 -10.95 1.71 -7.90
N GLY A 17 -10.41 0.54 -7.61
CA GLY A 17 -10.60 -0.62 -8.47
C GLY A 17 -9.64 -1.75 -8.17
N PRO A 18 -9.81 -2.89 -8.86
CA PRO A 18 -8.96 -4.03 -8.64
C PRO A 18 -7.51 -3.86 -9.07
N LEU A 19 -6.58 -4.35 -8.25
CA LEU A 19 -5.25 -4.68 -8.71
C LEU A 19 -5.30 -5.81 -9.75
N HIS A 20 -4.50 -5.66 -10.81
CA HIS A 20 -4.25 -6.67 -11.82
C HIS A 20 -2.77 -7.09 -11.82
N LEU A 21 -2.45 -8.19 -12.51
CA LEU A 21 -1.10 -8.74 -12.58
C LEU A 21 -0.03 -7.74 -13.03
N GLY A 22 -0.38 -6.75 -13.85
CA GLY A 22 0.51 -5.64 -14.20
C GLY A 22 1.10 -4.94 -12.97
N HIS A 23 0.26 -4.52 -12.01
CA HIS A 23 0.70 -3.85 -10.78
C HIS A 23 1.57 -4.77 -9.91
N ILE A 24 1.17 -6.05 -9.81
CA ILE A 24 1.92 -7.06 -9.06
C ILE A 24 3.33 -7.20 -9.64
N ARG A 25 3.43 -7.42 -10.95
CA ARG A 25 4.69 -7.62 -11.66
C ARG A 25 5.59 -6.38 -11.63
N SER A 26 5.02 -5.19 -11.83
CA SER A 26 5.82 -3.97 -11.99
C SER A 26 6.31 -3.37 -10.68
N THR A 27 5.51 -3.50 -9.62
CA THR A 27 5.67 -2.65 -8.43
C THR A 27 5.89 -3.49 -7.19
N TYR A 28 4.94 -4.37 -6.85
CA TYR A 28 4.94 -5.02 -5.54
C TYR A 28 5.87 -6.22 -5.49
N LEU A 29 5.86 -7.08 -6.51
CA LEU A 29 6.69 -8.28 -6.53
C LEU A 29 8.20 -7.96 -6.50
N PRO A 30 8.72 -7.00 -7.28
CA PRO A 30 10.13 -6.62 -7.19
C PRO A 30 10.51 -6.06 -5.81
N ALA A 31 9.64 -5.24 -5.21
CA ALA A 31 9.87 -4.67 -3.87
C ALA A 31 9.90 -5.77 -2.79
N ASP A 32 8.99 -6.74 -2.86
CA ASP A 32 8.95 -7.89 -1.94
C ASP A 32 10.18 -8.78 -2.07
N ILE A 33 10.61 -9.09 -3.29
CA ILE A 33 11.85 -9.85 -3.56
C ILE A 33 13.05 -9.15 -2.94
N TYR A 34 13.14 -7.83 -3.13
CA TYR A 34 14.24 -7.04 -2.57
C TYR A 34 14.19 -7.00 -1.03
N ALA A 35 13.01 -6.81 -0.44
CA ALA A 35 12.84 -6.81 1.01
C ALA A 35 13.27 -8.13 1.65
N ARG A 36 12.84 -9.25 1.06
CA ARG A 36 13.25 -10.60 1.50
C ARG A 36 14.75 -10.79 1.39
N TYR A 37 15.35 -10.39 0.27
CA TYR A 37 16.80 -10.47 0.08
C TYR A 37 17.55 -9.68 1.16
N GLN A 38 17.15 -8.43 1.43
CA GLN A 38 17.84 -7.60 2.41
C GLN A 38 17.71 -8.16 3.83
N LYS A 39 16.53 -8.67 4.22
CA LYS A 39 16.33 -9.35 5.50
C LYS A 39 17.19 -10.61 5.61
N LEU A 40 17.24 -11.44 4.56
CA LEU A 40 18.09 -12.64 4.51
C LEU A 40 19.60 -12.33 4.54
N ALA A 41 20.00 -11.19 3.99
CA ALA A 41 21.38 -10.70 4.05
C ALA A 41 21.78 -10.15 5.43
N GLY A 42 20.85 -10.13 6.40
CA GLY A 42 21.10 -9.65 7.76
C GLY A 42 21.01 -8.13 7.91
N ASN A 43 20.39 -7.42 6.95
CA ASN A 43 20.13 -5.99 7.07
C ASN A 43 18.82 -5.74 7.84
N ASP A 44 18.75 -4.59 8.52
CA ASP A 44 17.52 -4.09 9.14
C ASP A 44 16.67 -3.40 8.05
N ALA A 45 15.80 -4.17 7.41
CA ALA A 45 14.98 -3.70 6.30
C ALA A 45 13.49 -3.71 6.66
N VAL A 46 12.81 -2.61 6.37
CA VAL A 46 11.35 -2.46 6.51
C VAL A 46 10.72 -2.18 5.15
N TYR A 47 9.69 -2.94 4.79
CA TYR A 47 8.91 -2.78 3.58
C TYR A 47 7.52 -2.25 3.90
N ILE A 48 7.24 -1.02 3.47
CA ILE A 48 6.02 -0.28 3.81
C ILE A 48 5.27 0.11 2.53
N CYS A 49 3.95 -0.03 2.56
CA CYS A 49 3.06 0.49 1.54
C CYS A 49 1.72 0.92 2.18
N ALA A 50 0.83 1.51 1.40
CA ALA A 50 -0.48 1.96 1.85
C ALA A 50 -1.44 2.09 0.67
N SER A 51 -2.75 2.01 0.91
CA SER A 51 -3.74 2.45 -0.07
C SER A 51 -3.71 3.96 -0.24
N ASP A 52 -3.76 4.42 -1.49
CA ASP A 52 -4.05 5.81 -1.82
C ASP A 52 -5.57 6.00 -1.94
N GLU A 53 -6.14 6.73 -0.98
CA GLU A 53 -7.59 6.81 -0.73
C GLU A 53 -8.19 8.19 -1.05
N HIS A 54 -7.46 9.08 -1.76
CA HIS A 54 -7.94 10.43 -2.04
C HIS A 54 -8.17 10.72 -3.54
N GLY A 55 -8.93 11.77 -3.84
CA GLY A 55 -9.07 12.35 -5.18
C GLY A 55 -10.42 12.13 -5.87
N THR A 56 -10.67 12.94 -6.90
CA THR A 56 -11.95 12.98 -7.64
C THR A 56 -12.39 11.63 -8.21
N PRO A 57 -11.49 10.78 -8.77
CA PRO A 57 -11.92 9.48 -9.30
C PRO A 57 -12.56 8.56 -8.26
N ILE A 58 -12.11 8.60 -7.00
CA ILE A 58 -12.72 7.84 -5.89
C ILE A 58 -14.12 8.35 -5.59
N VAL A 59 -14.29 9.67 -5.49
CA VAL A 59 -15.61 10.27 -5.24
C VAL A 59 -16.60 9.90 -6.34
N ALA A 60 -16.20 10.03 -7.62
CA ALA A 60 -17.05 9.70 -8.76
C ALA A 60 -17.42 8.20 -8.80
N ALA A 61 -16.51 7.31 -8.41
CA ALA A 61 -16.79 5.89 -8.38
C ALA A 61 -17.68 5.49 -7.18
N ALA A 62 -17.46 6.09 -6.01
CA ALA A 62 -18.29 5.91 -4.83
C ALA A 62 -19.74 6.37 -5.10
N GLU A 63 -19.93 7.53 -5.73
CA GLU A 63 -21.24 8.03 -6.17
C GLU A 63 -21.93 7.07 -7.13
N LYS A 64 -21.20 6.53 -8.11
CA LYS A 64 -21.71 5.55 -9.07
C LYS A 64 -22.17 4.25 -8.38
N GLU A 65 -21.48 3.84 -7.33
CA GLU A 65 -21.85 2.69 -6.49
C GLU A 65 -22.86 3.02 -5.37
N LYS A 66 -23.28 4.28 -5.25
CA LYS A 66 -24.17 4.78 -4.18
C LYS A 66 -23.60 4.50 -2.77
N LYS A 67 -22.31 4.70 -2.60
CA LYS A 67 -21.57 4.54 -1.34
C LYS A 67 -20.95 5.87 -0.91
N GLU A 68 -20.73 6.02 0.38
CA GLU A 68 -19.86 7.09 0.90
C GLU A 68 -18.40 6.81 0.51
N PRO A 69 -17.58 7.84 0.19
CA PRO A 69 -16.18 7.65 -0.20
C PRO A 69 -15.37 6.86 0.82
N GLU A 70 -15.58 7.10 2.12
CA GLU A 70 -14.92 6.35 3.20
C GLU A 70 -15.25 4.85 3.18
N GLU A 71 -16.51 4.49 2.93
CA GLU A 71 -16.92 3.10 2.81
C GLU A 71 -16.30 2.45 1.57
N PHE A 72 -16.28 3.19 0.47
CA PHE A 72 -15.75 2.74 -0.82
C PHE A 72 -14.24 2.43 -0.74
N VAL A 73 -13.43 3.36 -0.23
CA VAL A 73 -11.98 3.13 -0.10
C VAL A 73 -11.66 2.08 0.96
N LYS A 74 -12.46 1.99 2.02
CA LYS A 74 -12.30 0.93 3.03
C LYS A 74 -12.44 -0.45 2.42
N TYR A 75 -13.44 -0.64 1.56
CA TYR A 75 -13.64 -1.91 0.84
C TYR A 75 -12.40 -2.30 0.02
N TYR A 76 -11.85 -1.38 -0.79
CA TYR A 76 -10.68 -1.67 -1.60
C TYR A 76 -9.41 -1.90 -0.77
N HIS A 77 -9.19 -1.11 0.29
CA HIS A 77 -8.07 -1.32 1.20
C HIS A 77 -8.09 -2.72 1.85
N ASP A 78 -9.22 -3.11 2.44
CA ASP A 78 -9.34 -4.40 3.14
C ASP A 78 -9.13 -5.56 2.16
N ARG A 79 -9.69 -5.41 0.95
CA ARG A 79 -9.56 -6.40 -0.12
C ARG A 79 -8.13 -6.53 -0.60
N ASP A 80 -7.47 -5.42 -0.95
CA ASP A 80 -6.10 -5.46 -1.45
C ASP A 80 -5.12 -5.95 -0.38
N LYS A 81 -5.32 -5.56 0.89
CA LYS A 81 -4.57 -6.12 2.02
C LYS A 81 -4.69 -7.65 2.08
N SER A 82 -5.92 -8.16 2.00
CA SER A 82 -6.18 -9.60 2.00
C SER A 82 -5.55 -10.32 0.81
N GLU A 83 -5.58 -9.71 -0.38
CA GLU A 83 -4.94 -10.30 -1.57
C GLU A 83 -3.42 -10.32 -1.47
N PHE A 84 -2.79 -9.26 -0.94
CA PHE A 84 -1.35 -9.26 -0.67
C PHE A 84 -0.97 -10.38 0.33
N GLU A 85 -1.74 -10.54 1.41
CA GLU A 85 -1.52 -11.62 2.39
C GLU A 85 -1.65 -13.01 1.75
N LYS A 86 -2.71 -13.26 0.96
CA LYS A 86 -2.92 -14.55 0.27
C LYS A 86 -1.84 -14.87 -0.75
N LEU A 87 -1.32 -13.86 -1.44
CA LEU A 87 -0.22 -14.00 -2.40
C LEU A 87 1.15 -14.15 -1.70
N GLY A 88 1.20 -14.02 -0.37
CA GLY A 88 2.40 -14.22 0.43
C GLY A 88 3.35 -13.02 0.42
N PHE A 89 2.86 -11.80 0.19
CA PHE A 89 3.68 -10.59 0.35
C PHE A 89 4.10 -10.37 1.80
N THR A 90 5.28 -9.81 2.00
CA THR A 90 5.95 -9.62 3.30
C THR A 90 6.13 -8.15 3.67
N MET A 91 5.15 -7.32 3.33
CA MET A 91 5.08 -5.94 3.81
C MET A 91 5.00 -5.95 5.34
N ASP A 92 5.88 -5.18 5.98
CA ASP A 92 5.84 -4.98 7.44
C ASP A 92 4.65 -4.10 7.83
N ILE A 93 4.31 -3.14 6.97
CA ILE A 93 3.15 -2.25 7.16
C ILE A 93 2.44 -2.07 5.82
N PHE A 94 1.13 -2.36 5.79
CA PHE A 94 0.21 -1.92 4.75
C PHE A 94 -0.85 -1.00 5.38
N HIS A 95 -0.71 0.31 5.15
CA HIS A 95 -1.52 1.34 5.80
C HIS A 95 -2.43 2.08 4.81
N ARG A 96 -2.82 3.33 5.09
CA ARG A 96 -3.74 4.12 4.27
C ARG A 96 -3.48 5.62 4.36
N THR A 97 -3.70 6.34 3.27
CA THR A 97 -3.50 7.80 3.24
C THR A 97 -4.63 8.61 3.88
N SER A 98 -5.77 7.99 4.21
CA SER A 98 -6.86 8.61 4.99
C SER A 98 -6.61 8.60 6.51
N SER A 99 -5.46 8.10 6.97
CA SER A 99 -5.15 8.04 8.40
C SER A 99 -4.98 9.43 9.04
N LYS A 100 -5.15 9.48 10.36
CA LYS A 100 -4.99 10.72 11.14
C LYS A 100 -3.55 11.24 11.03
N GLU A 101 -2.58 10.34 11.14
CA GLU A 101 -1.16 10.64 11.10
C GLU A 101 -0.76 11.22 9.73
N ASN A 102 -1.29 10.65 8.64
CA ASN A 102 -1.01 11.17 7.30
C ASN A 102 -1.65 12.55 7.09
N ARG A 103 -2.85 12.79 7.63
CA ARG A 103 -3.49 14.11 7.62
C ARG A 103 -2.65 15.15 8.37
N GLU A 104 -2.20 14.84 9.57
CA GLU A 104 -1.38 15.73 10.39
C GLU A 104 -0.04 16.04 9.70
N MET A 105 0.62 15.02 9.16
CA MET A 105 1.88 15.19 8.44
C MET A 105 1.70 16.03 7.17
N ALA A 106 0.69 15.73 6.34
CA ALA A 106 0.44 16.47 5.10
C ALA A 106 0.10 17.95 5.33
N GLN A 107 -0.48 18.32 6.47
CA GLN A 107 -0.74 19.72 6.84
C GLN A 107 0.51 20.44 7.37
N HIS A 108 1.52 19.70 7.80
CA HIS A 108 2.79 20.26 8.28
C HIS A 108 3.79 20.52 7.14
N PHE A 109 3.72 19.73 6.06
CA PHE A 109 4.53 19.91 4.85
C PHE A 109 4.19 21.22 4.11
#